data_AF-A0A8S9IJV4-F1
#
_entry.id   AF-A0A8S9IJV4-F1
#
_cell.length_a   1.000
_cell.length_b   1.000
_cell.length_c   1.000
_cell.angle_alpha   90.00
_cell.angle_beta   90.00
_cell.angle_gamma   90.00
#
_symmetry.space_group_name_H-M   'P 1'
#
loop_
_entity.id
_entity.type
_entity.pdbx_description
1 polymer ?
#
loop_
_entity_poly.entity_id
_entity_poly.type
_entity_poly.pdbx_seq_one_letter_code
_entity_poly.pdbx_strand_id
1 'polypeptide(L)'
;ILSTGLGRIVPNLISRKHTNSAATVLYAFFGLRLLYIAWRSSDSKSSQKKEMEEVEEKLESGQGKTPFRRFFSRFCTPIFLESFILTFLAEWGDRSQIATIALATHKNAIGVAIGASVGHTICTSLAVVGGSMLASRISQRTVATVGGLLFLGFSVSSYFYPPL
;
A
#
# COMPACT_ATOMS: atom_id res chain seq x y z
N ILE A 1 7.01 -15.83 8.84
CA ILE A 1 7.70 -16.99 8.23
C ILE A 1 8.23 -16.67 6.83
N LEU A 2 7.40 -16.21 5.87
CA LEU A 2 7.85 -15.78 4.54
C LEU A 2 8.81 -14.58 4.56
N SER A 3 8.51 -13.53 5.34
CA SER A 3 9.41 -12.37 5.53
C SER A 3 10.71 -12.75 6.25
N THR A 4 10.65 -13.67 7.23
CA THR A 4 11.82 -14.23 7.92
C THR A 4 12.67 -15.10 6.98
N GLY A 5 12.05 -15.82 6.05
CA GLY A 5 12.70 -16.64 5.02
C GLY A 5 13.38 -15.78 3.94
N LEU A 6 12.66 -14.80 3.40
CA LEU A 6 13.23 -13.77 2.50
C LEU A 6 14.36 -13.01 3.19
N GLY A 7 14.20 -12.62 4.46
CA GLY A 7 15.25 -11.96 5.23
C GLY A 7 16.50 -12.79 5.48
N ARG A 8 16.44 -14.13 5.38
CA ARG A 8 17.62 -15.02 5.47
C ARG A 8 18.20 -15.40 4.11
N ILE A 9 17.37 -15.47 3.07
CA ILE A 9 17.74 -15.92 1.73
C ILE A 9 18.26 -14.76 0.88
N VAL A 10 17.60 -13.60 0.93
CA VAL A 10 17.95 -12.41 0.14
C VAL A 10 19.37 -11.92 0.42
N PRO A 11 19.86 -11.83 1.68
CA PRO A 11 21.23 -11.38 1.93
C PRO A 11 22.30 -12.40 1.52
N ASN A 12 21.91 -13.67 1.34
CA ASN A 12 22.82 -14.77 1.02
C ASN A 12 22.91 -15.04 -0.49
N LEU A 13 21.89 -14.64 -1.26
CA LEU A 13 21.85 -14.78 -2.72
C LEU A 13 22.43 -13.56 -3.45
N ILE A 14 22.40 -12.38 -2.83
CA ILE A 14 22.73 -11.11 -3.47
C ILE A 14 24.05 -10.58 -2.90
N SER A 15 25.09 -10.60 -3.73
CA SER A 15 26.41 -10.03 -3.40
C SER A 15 26.31 -8.52 -3.18
N ARG A 16 26.82 -8.04 -2.03
CA ARG A 16 26.71 -6.63 -1.54
C ARG A 16 27.05 -5.58 -2.59
N LYS A 17 28.02 -5.86 -3.47
CA LYS A 17 28.41 -4.94 -4.56
C LYS A 17 27.29 -4.77 -5.60
N HIS A 18 26.63 -5.88 -5.96
CA HIS A 18 25.52 -5.86 -6.91
C HIS A 18 24.26 -5.26 -6.29
N THR A 19 24.02 -5.47 -4.99
CA THR A 19 22.91 -4.85 -4.26
C THR A 19 22.98 -3.33 -4.30
N ASN A 20 24.16 -2.78 -4.00
CA ASN A 20 24.34 -1.33 -3.90
C ASN A 20 24.21 -0.69 -5.29
N SER A 21 24.84 -1.28 -6.31
CA SER A 21 24.69 -0.80 -7.69
C SER A 21 23.24 -0.89 -8.18
N ALA A 22 22.56 -2.01 -7.91
CA ALA A 22 21.15 -2.18 -8.25
C ALA A 22 20.25 -1.18 -7.52
N ALA A 23 20.48 -0.92 -6.23
CA ALA A 23 19.71 0.04 -5.44
C ALA A 23 19.88 1.46 -5.99
N THR A 24 21.12 1.89 -6.28
CA THR A 24 21.39 3.21 -6.88
C THR A 24 20.66 3.38 -8.21
N VAL A 25 20.71 2.38 -9.09
CA VAL A 25 20.04 2.40 -10.41
C VAL A 25 18.52 2.43 -10.25
N LEU A 26 17.97 1.61 -9.35
CA LEU A 26 16.54 1.56 -9.07
C LEU A 26 16.03 2.90 -8.53
N TYR A 27 16.71 3.47 -7.55
CA TYR A 27 16.35 4.76 -6.98
C TYR A 27 16.45 5.90 -8.01
N ALA A 28 17.48 5.89 -8.85
CA ALA A 28 17.59 6.86 -9.95
C ALA A 28 16.43 6.74 -10.95
N PHE A 29 16.12 5.50 -11.38
CA PHE A 29 15.04 5.22 -12.32
C PHE A 29 13.67 5.62 -11.76
N PHE A 30 13.34 5.20 -10.54
CA PHE A 30 12.07 5.57 -9.90
C PHE A 30 11.99 7.07 -9.65
N GLY A 31 13.08 7.71 -9.23
CA GLY A 31 13.14 9.16 -9.02
C GLY A 31 12.83 9.96 -10.29
N LEU A 32 13.50 9.64 -11.39
CA LEU A 32 13.26 10.25 -12.71
C LEU A 32 11.86 9.98 -13.23
N ARG A 33 11.36 8.74 -13.10
CA ARG A 33 10.00 8.37 -13.51
C ARG A 33 8.94 9.17 -12.75
N LEU A 34 9.10 9.32 -11.43
CA LEU A 34 8.19 10.09 -10.58
C LEU A 34 8.19 11.58 -10.95
N LEU A 35 9.35 12.16 -11.23
CA LEU A 35 9.45 13.54 -11.73
C LEU A 35 8.80 13.71 -13.11
N TYR A 36 8.99 12.74 -14.01
CA TYR A 36 8.33 12.75 -15.32
C TYR A 36 6.79 12.70 -15.17
N ILE A 37 6.27 11.84 -14.30
CA ILE A 37 4.83 11.77 -13.98
C ILE A 37 4.35 13.10 -13.39
N ALA A 38 5.11 13.72 -12.49
CA ALA A 38 4.78 15.02 -11.90
C ALA A 38 4.67 16.12 -12.95
N TRP A 39 5.53 16.11 -13.96
CA TRP A 39 5.50 17.07 -15.06
C TRP A 39 4.31 16.83 -16.00
N ARG A 40 4.01 15.57 -16.34
CA ARG A 40 2.92 15.20 -17.27
C ARG A 40 1.52 15.24 -16.64
N SER A 41 1.39 15.13 -15.31
CA SER A 41 0.11 15.07 -14.59
C SER A 41 -0.69 16.38 -14.59
N SER A 42 -0.20 17.45 -15.23
CA SER A 42 -1.00 18.63 -15.57
C SER A 42 -2.07 18.37 -16.66
N ASP A 43 -1.95 17.25 -17.40
CA ASP A 43 -2.78 16.92 -18.58
C ASP A 43 -3.78 15.74 -18.31
N SER A 44 -3.50 14.90 -17.30
CA SER A 44 -4.18 13.61 -17.07
C SER A 44 -5.37 13.63 -16.10
N LYS A 45 -5.52 14.68 -15.27
CA LYS A 45 -6.64 14.80 -14.30
C LYS A 45 -8.03 14.76 -14.95
N SER A 46 -8.14 15.17 -16.21
CA SER A 46 -9.41 15.14 -16.97
C SER A 46 -9.79 13.73 -17.44
N SER A 47 -8.82 12.82 -17.61
CA SER A 47 -9.04 11.46 -18.11
C SER A 47 -9.42 10.48 -17.01
N GLN A 48 -8.72 10.49 -15.87
CA GLN A 48 -9.03 9.60 -14.73
C GLN A 48 -10.42 9.85 -14.13
N LYS A 49 -10.86 11.12 -14.11
CA LYS A 49 -12.17 11.48 -13.58
C LYS A 49 -13.31 10.88 -14.42
N LYS A 50 -13.13 10.80 -15.74
CA LYS A 50 -14.10 10.21 -16.68
C LYS A 50 -14.18 8.69 -16.53
N GLU A 51 -13.04 8.01 -16.36
CA GLU A 51 -13.02 6.55 -16.18
C GLU A 51 -13.69 6.14 -14.85
N MET A 52 -13.50 6.91 -13.78
CA MET A 52 -14.15 6.65 -12.49
C MET A 52 -15.67 6.82 -12.57
N GLU A 53 -16.14 7.86 -13.27
CA GLU A 53 -17.57 8.16 -13.48
C GLU A 53 -18.25 7.08 -14.34
N GLU A 54 -17.57 6.56 -15.37
CA GLU A 54 -18.06 5.45 -16.20
C GLU A 54 -18.15 4.12 -15.41
N VAL A 55 -17.21 3.86 -14.50
CA VAL A 55 -17.24 2.66 -13.64
C VAL A 55 -18.39 2.76 -12.64
N GLU A 56 -18.67 3.94 -12.10
CA GLU A 56 -19.80 4.17 -11.18
C GLU A 56 -21.15 3.97 -11.89
N GLU A 57 -21.31 4.49 -13.11
CA GLU A 57 -22.49 4.27 -13.96
C GLU A 57 -22.70 2.77 -14.30
N LYS A 58 -21.61 2.03 -14.57
CA LYS A 58 -21.67 0.56 -14.80
C LYS A 58 -22.02 -0.23 -13.54
N LEU A 59 -21.66 0.27 -12.36
CA LEU A 59 -22.01 -0.36 -11.08
C LEU A 59 -23.49 -0.13 -10.73
N GLU A 60 -24.07 1.02 -11.13
CA GLU A 60 -25.49 1.33 -10.93
C GLU A 60 -26.43 0.62 -11.94
N SER A 61 -25.98 0.40 -13.17
CA SER A 61 -26.79 -0.20 -14.25
C SER A 61 -26.82 -1.75 -14.28
N GLY A 62 -26.19 -2.42 -13.30
CA GLY A 62 -26.03 -3.88 -13.26
C GLY A 62 -27.30 -4.68 -12.92
N GLN A 63 -27.98 -5.17 -13.98
CA GLN A 63 -29.16 -6.04 -14.00
C GLN A 63 -29.13 -7.31 -13.11
N GLY A 64 -30.27 -7.57 -12.47
CA GLY A 64 -30.94 -8.89 -12.45
C GLY A 64 -30.19 -10.11 -11.91
N LYS A 65 -29.85 -10.16 -10.61
CA LYS A 65 -29.34 -11.38 -9.95
C LYS A 65 -30.10 -11.73 -8.66
N THR A 66 -30.27 -13.02 -8.40
CA THR A 66 -30.93 -13.65 -7.24
C THR A 66 -30.58 -12.97 -5.90
N PRO A 67 -31.50 -12.88 -4.92
CA PRO A 67 -31.31 -12.07 -3.70
C PRO A 67 -30.02 -12.40 -2.94
N PHE A 68 -29.66 -13.69 -2.86
CA PHE A 68 -28.41 -14.14 -2.22
C PHE A 68 -27.15 -13.68 -2.98
N ARG A 69 -27.13 -13.82 -4.30
CA ARG A 69 -26.01 -13.39 -5.15
C ARG A 69 -25.90 -11.86 -5.22
N ARG A 70 -27.02 -11.14 -5.08
CA ARG A 70 -27.06 -9.66 -5.01
C ARG A 70 -26.53 -9.14 -3.68
N PHE A 71 -26.82 -9.84 -2.58
CA PHE A 71 -26.21 -9.56 -1.28
C PHE A 71 -24.70 -9.80 -1.32
N PHE A 72 -24.27 -10.96 -1.84
CA PHE A 72 -22.86 -11.28 -1.95
C PHE A 72 -22.11 -10.39 -2.96
N SER A 73 -22.73 -9.98 -4.07
CA SER A 73 -22.10 -9.04 -5.02
C SER A 73 -22.06 -7.60 -4.52
N ARG A 74 -22.94 -7.23 -3.58
CA ARG A 74 -22.83 -5.95 -2.86
C ARG A 74 -21.73 -5.99 -1.80
N PHE A 75 -21.53 -7.13 -1.14
CA PHE A 75 -20.50 -7.29 -0.12
C PHE A 75 -19.11 -7.50 -0.75
N CYS A 76 -19.02 -8.21 -1.87
CA CYS A 76 -17.80 -8.45 -2.63
C CYS A 76 -17.76 -7.59 -3.89
N THR A 77 -17.82 -6.26 -3.72
CA THR A 77 -17.46 -5.36 -4.82
C THR A 77 -15.98 -5.55 -5.17
N PRO A 78 -15.58 -5.35 -6.44
CA PRO A 78 -14.17 -5.47 -6.84
C PRO A 78 -13.26 -4.56 -5.99
N ILE A 79 -13.73 -3.37 -5.64
CA ILE A 79 -13.03 -2.39 -4.79
C ILE A 79 -12.83 -2.91 -3.36
N PHE A 80 -13.85 -3.56 -2.77
CA PHE A 80 -13.73 -4.17 -1.45
C PHE A 80 -12.72 -5.31 -1.46
N LEU A 81 -12.80 -6.20 -2.46
CA LEU A 81 -11.90 -7.34 -2.54
C LEU A 81 -10.45 -6.92 -2.79
N GLU A 82 -10.23 -5.93 -3.65
CA GLU A 82 -8.91 -5.33 -3.88
C GLU A 82 -8.34 -4.72 -2.60
N SER A 83 -9.11 -3.85 -1.93
CA SER A 83 -8.69 -3.21 -0.67
C SER A 83 -8.42 -4.24 0.42
N PHE A 84 -9.27 -5.29 0.51
CA PHE A 84 -9.10 -6.39 1.45
C PHE A 84 -7.81 -7.17 1.18
N ILE A 85 -7.57 -7.60 -0.06
CA ILE A 85 -6.37 -8.36 -0.43
C ILE A 85 -5.12 -7.52 -0.20
N LEU A 86 -5.11 -6.25 -0.62
CA LEU A 86 -3.97 -5.35 -0.43
C LEU A 86 -3.66 -5.17 1.07
N THR A 87 -4.68 -4.90 1.88
CA THR A 87 -4.51 -4.69 3.33
C THR A 87 -4.09 -5.99 4.03
N PHE A 88 -4.74 -7.10 3.68
CA PHE A 88 -4.44 -8.42 4.24
C PHE A 88 -2.99 -8.83 3.95
N LEU A 89 -2.53 -8.67 2.70
CA LEU A 89 -1.15 -8.97 2.32
C LEU A 89 -0.15 -8.01 2.96
N ALA A 90 -0.50 -6.72 3.10
CA ALA A 90 0.35 -5.74 3.77
C ALA A 90 0.54 -6.06 5.26
N GLU A 91 -0.51 -6.51 5.93
CA GLU A 91 -0.51 -6.86 7.35
C GLU A 91 -0.04 -8.31 7.61
N TRP A 92 0.10 -9.13 6.56
CA TRP A 92 0.42 -10.55 6.70
C TRP A 92 1.82 -10.77 7.29
N GLY A 93 1.87 -11.23 8.54
CA GLY A 93 3.12 -11.46 9.25
C GLY A 93 3.77 -10.20 9.80
N ASP A 94 3.01 -9.13 10.00
CA ASP A 94 3.49 -7.95 10.70
C ASP A 94 3.79 -8.23 12.20
N ARG A 95 4.61 -7.36 12.80
CA ARG A 95 4.98 -7.40 14.22
C ARG A 95 3.75 -7.35 15.14
N SER A 96 2.69 -6.66 14.74
CA SER A 96 1.42 -6.64 15.46
C SER A 96 0.84 -8.05 15.67
N GLN A 97 0.91 -8.92 14.66
CA GLN A 97 0.39 -10.30 14.75
C GLN A 97 1.14 -11.13 15.79
N ILE A 98 2.47 -11.01 15.85
CA ILE A 98 3.30 -11.72 16.84
C ILE A 98 2.99 -11.20 18.25
N ALA A 99 2.82 -9.88 18.41
CA ALA A 99 2.45 -9.27 19.68
C ALA A 99 1.07 -9.75 20.15
N THR A 100 0.08 -9.86 19.26
CA THR A 100 -1.26 -10.37 19.59
C THR A 100 -1.21 -11.85 20.01
N ILE A 101 -0.44 -12.68 19.31
CA ILE A 101 -0.27 -14.11 19.67
C ILE A 101 0.38 -14.24 21.05
N ALA A 102 1.48 -13.51 21.29
CA ALA A 102 2.16 -13.51 22.58
C ALA A 102 1.24 -13.04 23.71
N LEU A 103 0.45 -12.00 23.49
CA LEU A 103 -0.49 -11.50 24.49
C LEU A 103 -1.64 -12.48 24.73
N ALA A 104 -2.16 -13.14 23.69
CA ALA A 104 -3.22 -14.14 23.79
C ALA A 104 -2.76 -15.42 24.53
N THR A 105 -1.47 -15.75 24.48
CA THR A 105 -0.91 -16.86 25.29
C THR A 105 -0.78 -16.53 26.78
N HIS A 106 -0.59 -15.26 27.15
CA HIS A 106 -0.40 -14.84 28.54
C HIS A 106 -1.66 -14.25 29.21
N LYS A 107 -2.71 -13.95 28.43
CA LYS A 107 -3.96 -13.31 28.89
C LYS A 107 -5.18 -14.05 28.32
N ASN A 108 -6.39 -13.58 28.66
CA ASN A 108 -7.61 -14.15 28.09
C ASN A 108 -7.67 -13.89 26.58
N ALA A 109 -7.64 -14.97 25.78
CA ALA A 109 -7.59 -14.90 24.32
C ALA A 109 -8.80 -14.15 23.71
N ILE A 110 -10.00 -14.30 24.30
CA ILE A 110 -11.21 -13.62 23.82
C ILE A 110 -11.09 -12.11 24.05
N GLY A 111 -10.63 -11.71 25.25
CA GLY A 111 -10.39 -10.30 25.57
C GLY A 111 -9.34 -9.66 24.67
N VAL A 112 -8.26 -10.39 24.36
CA VAL A 112 -7.21 -9.94 23.43
C VAL A 112 -7.75 -9.82 22.00
N ALA A 113 -8.55 -10.78 21.53
CA ALA A 113 -9.15 -10.74 20.20
C ALA A 113 -10.09 -9.53 20.02
N ILE A 114 -10.96 -9.27 21.00
CA ILE A 114 -11.88 -8.12 20.97
C ILE A 114 -11.09 -6.80 21.02
N GLY A 115 -10.13 -6.69 21.93
CA GLY A 115 -9.30 -5.49 22.05
C GLY A 115 -8.48 -5.19 20.79
N ALA A 116 -7.85 -6.22 20.21
CA ALA A 116 -7.11 -6.09 18.96
C ALA A 116 -8.02 -5.69 17.79
N SER A 117 -9.21 -6.28 17.68
CA SER A 117 -10.18 -5.96 16.63
C SER A 117 -10.66 -4.51 16.72
N VAL A 118 -10.99 -4.05 17.93
CA VAL A 118 -11.43 -2.66 18.18
C VAL A 118 -10.29 -1.67 17.90
N GLY A 119 -9.09 -1.94 18.42
CA GLY A 119 -7.92 -1.08 18.21
C GLY A 119 -7.57 -0.96 16.73
N HIS A 120 -7.55 -2.08 16.00
CA HIS A 120 -7.28 -2.10 14.57
C HIS A 120 -8.38 -1.36 13.78
N THR A 121 -9.65 -1.55 14.13
CA THR A 121 -10.77 -0.83 13.50
C THR A 121 -10.62 0.68 13.65
N ILE A 122 -10.26 1.17 14.84
CA ILE A 122 -10.05 2.60 15.09
C ILE A 122 -8.85 3.13 14.31
N CYS A 123 -7.72 2.40 14.34
CA CYS A 123 -6.51 2.78 13.63
C CYS A 123 -6.74 2.89 12.12
N THR A 124 -7.36 1.86 11.52
CA THR A 124 -7.66 1.83 10.10
C THR A 124 -8.66 2.91 9.71
N SER A 125 -9.69 3.15 10.52
CA SER A 125 -10.66 4.23 10.26
C SER A 125 -9.99 5.59 10.25
N LEU A 126 -9.09 5.85 11.21
CA LEU A 126 -8.34 7.11 11.27
C LEU A 126 -7.37 7.24 10.10
N ALA A 127 -6.69 6.16 9.70
CA ALA A 127 -5.81 6.14 8.54
C ALA A 127 -6.56 6.43 7.23
N VAL A 128 -7.76 5.86 7.05
CA VAL A 128 -8.59 6.08 5.86
C VAL A 128 -9.12 7.51 5.82
N VAL A 129 -9.68 8.03 6.93
CA VAL A 129 -10.18 9.41 7.00
C VAL A 129 -9.05 10.40 6.83
N GLY A 130 -7.94 10.21 7.56
CA GLY A 130 -6.75 11.04 7.45
C GLY A 130 -6.13 11.00 6.05
N GLY A 131 -6.05 9.81 5.46
CA GLY A 131 -5.58 9.61 4.08
C GLY A 131 -6.47 10.31 3.05
N SER A 132 -7.79 10.22 3.20
CA SER A 132 -8.76 10.92 2.35
C SER A 132 -8.64 12.44 2.46
N MET A 133 -8.54 12.98 3.68
CA MET A 133 -8.31 14.40 3.90
C MET A 133 -6.99 14.86 3.30
N LEU A 134 -5.91 14.08 3.47
CA LEU A 134 -4.61 14.40 2.93
C LEU A 134 -4.60 14.35 1.39
N ALA A 135 -5.24 13.33 0.80
CA ALA A 135 -5.40 13.19 -0.65
C ALA A 135 -6.21 14.34 -1.25
N SER A 136 -7.19 14.90 -0.52
CA SER A 136 -7.94 16.07 -0.96
C SER A 136 -7.12 17.37 -0.97
N ARG A 137 -6.10 17.46 -0.10
CA ARG A 137 -5.27 18.66 0.08
C ARG A 137 -3.96 18.63 -0.70
N ILE A 138 -3.42 17.45 -0.99
CA ILE A 138 -2.15 17.29 -1.68
C ILE A 138 -2.39 16.88 -3.14
N SER A 139 -1.87 17.67 -4.07
CA SER A 139 -1.96 17.32 -5.49
C SER A 139 -1.08 16.12 -5.82
N GLN A 140 -1.53 15.23 -6.72
CA GLN A 140 -0.70 14.12 -7.23
C GLN A 140 0.65 14.60 -7.77
N ARG A 141 0.69 15.81 -8.36
CA ARG A 141 1.92 16.45 -8.80
C ARG A 141 2.88 16.71 -7.65
N THR A 142 2.40 17.20 -6.51
CA THR A 142 3.22 17.41 -5.30
C THR A 142 3.78 16.09 -4.78
N VAL A 143 2.95 15.04 -4.69
CA VAL A 143 3.41 13.71 -4.23
C VAL A 143 4.48 13.15 -5.17
N ALA A 144 4.25 13.23 -6.48
CA ALA A 144 5.18 12.73 -7.48
C ALA A 144 6.50 13.53 -7.50
N THR A 145 6.46 14.86 -7.35
CA THR A 145 7.67 15.69 -7.26
C THR A 145 8.47 15.38 -6.01
N VAL A 146 7.82 15.36 -4.84
CA VAL A 146 8.51 15.10 -3.56
C VAL A 146 9.06 13.67 -3.53
N GLY A 147 8.27 12.68 -3.93
CA GLY A 147 8.72 11.30 -4.04
C GLY A 147 9.89 11.15 -5.02
N GLY A 148 9.82 11.80 -6.18
CA GLY A 148 10.89 11.79 -7.17
C GLY A 148 12.19 12.37 -6.64
N LEU A 149 12.13 13.53 -5.97
CA LEU A 149 13.30 14.16 -5.33
C LEU A 149 13.89 13.28 -4.21
N LEU A 150 13.04 12.67 -3.38
CA LEU A 150 13.49 11.76 -2.31
C LEU A 150 14.22 10.55 -2.88
N PHE A 151 13.69 9.92 -3.93
CA PHE A 151 14.34 8.78 -4.58
C PHE A 151 15.67 9.16 -5.22
N LEU A 152 15.77 10.34 -5.85
CA LEU A 152 17.06 10.84 -6.32
C LEU A 152 18.04 11.09 -5.16
N GLY A 153 17.57 11.64 -4.05
CA GLY A 153 18.35 11.80 -2.83
C GLY A 153 18.86 10.45 -2.29
N PHE A 154 18.02 9.41 -2.27
CA PHE A 154 18.44 8.06 -1.89
C PHE A 154 19.40 7.43 -2.87
N SER A 155 19.26 7.70 -4.18
CA SER A 155 20.22 7.25 -5.19
C SER A 155 21.62 7.83 -4.91
N VAL A 156 21.70 9.15 -4.68
CA VAL A 156 22.95 9.83 -4.33
C VAL A 156 23.50 9.31 -3.00
N SER A 157 22.67 9.23 -1.95
CA SER A 157 23.08 8.73 -0.64
C SER A 157 23.61 7.30 -0.72
N SER A 158 22.93 6.42 -1.47
CA SER A 158 23.35 5.03 -1.69
C SER A 158 24.67 4.92 -2.46
N TYR A 159 24.98 5.89 -3.31
CA TYR A 159 26.26 5.94 -4.03
C TYR A 159 27.41 6.37 -3.13
N PHE A 160 27.19 7.37 -2.26
CA PHE A 160 28.21 7.91 -1.35
C PHE A 160 28.41 7.09 -0.07
N TYR A 161 27.35 6.50 0.48
CA TYR A 161 27.37 5.69 1.71
C TYR A 161 26.95 4.25 1.40
N PRO A 162 27.80 3.47 0.70
CA PRO A 162 27.55 2.04 0.55
C PRO A 162 27.54 1.40 1.95
N PRO A 163 26.48 0.66 2.34
CA PRO A 163 26.45 -0.02 3.62
C PRO A 163 27.62 -1.02 3.70
N LEU A 164 28.44 -0.88 4.74
CA LEU A 164 29.58 -1.76 5.09
C LEU A 164 29.14 -3.23 5.20
#